data_AF-A0A2E5F8Z2-F1
#
_entry.id   AF-A0A2E5F8Z2-F1
#
_cell.length_a   1.000
_cell.length_b   1.000
_cell.length_c   1.000
_cell.angle_alpha   90.00
_cell.angle_beta   90.00
_cell.angle_gamma   90.00
#
_symmetry.space_group_name_H-M   'P 1'
#
loop_
_entity.id
_entity.type
_entity.pdbx_description
1 polymer ?
#
loop_
_entity_poly.entity_id
_entity_poly.type
_entity_poly.pdbx_seq_one_letter_code
_entity_poly.pdbx_strand_id
1 'polypeptide(L)'
;MFWVLWEKLVKDQTEDLDQSRAYRQLHETLGKDKIQAVVAGFYDLIKGHPTLGPYFSEVKDWDELKARIGHFWWIDLGGERYREDIYNPHAVHRYLNIPPDLIDDWLVLFSGHLYEHLPKDHADSWLARATKMAEWIRTDLQQHQEK
;
A
#
# COMPACT_ATOMS: atom_id res chain seq x y z
N MET A 1 4.16 -10.21 35.86
CA MET A 1 4.12 -9.18 34.79
C MET A 1 5.01 -9.55 33.60
N PHE A 2 6.26 -10.01 33.83
CA PHE A 2 7.19 -10.45 32.76
C PHE A 2 6.66 -11.62 31.90
N TRP A 3 6.06 -12.65 32.50
CA TRP A 3 5.55 -13.83 31.78
C TRP A 3 4.43 -13.52 30.76
N VAL A 4 3.43 -12.72 31.17
CA VAL A 4 2.31 -12.32 30.31
C VAL A 4 2.77 -11.40 29.16
N LEU A 5 3.75 -10.54 29.41
CA LEU A 5 4.35 -9.68 28.37
C LEU A 5 5.15 -10.50 27.35
N TRP A 6 5.85 -11.55 27.81
CA TRP A 6 6.57 -12.48 26.93
C TRP A 6 5.63 -13.25 26.00
N GLU A 7 4.54 -13.82 26.54
CA GLU A 7 3.53 -14.52 25.72
C GLU A 7 2.88 -13.60 24.69
N LYS A 8 2.53 -12.36 25.10
CA LYS A 8 1.99 -11.36 24.19
C LYS A 8 2.99 -11.01 23.08
N LEU A 9 4.26 -10.80 23.43
CA LEU A 9 5.31 -10.47 22.46
C LEU A 9 5.52 -11.60 21.44
N VAL A 10 5.54 -12.85 21.90
CA VAL A 10 5.68 -14.03 21.01
C VAL A 10 4.45 -14.15 20.09
N LYS A 11 3.25 -13.90 20.61
CA LYS A 11 2.02 -13.91 19.82
C LYS A 11 2.04 -12.82 18.74
N ASP A 12 2.36 -11.59 19.10
CA ASP A 12 2.43 -10.44 18.17
C ASP A 12 3.48 -10.70 17.08
N GLN A 13 4.64 -11.29 17.42
CA GLN A 13 5.67 -11.67 16.44
C GLN A 13 5.20 -12.80 15.51
N THR A 14 4.49 -13.79 16.03
CA THR A 14 3.97 -14.90 15.22
C THR A 14 2.91 -14.43 14.24
N GLU A 15 1.99 -13.56 14.70
CA GLU A 15 0.98 -12.94 13.84
C GLU A 15 1.63 -12.03 12.78
N ASP A 16 2.65 -11.25 13.13
CA ASP A 16 3.37 -10.44 12.14
C ASP A 16 4.08 -11.30 11.08
N LEU A 17 4.72 -12.39 11.49
CA LEU A 17 5.37 -13.34 10.57
C LEU A 17 4.37 -14.03 9.65
N ASP A 18 3.24 -14.48 10.17
CA ASP A 18 2.19 -15.13 9.39
C ASP A 18 1.59 -14.15 8.36
N GLN A 19 1.25 -12.94 8.80
CA GLN A 19 0.80 -11.87 7.91
C GLN A 19 1.87 -11.51 6.87
N SER A 20 3.15 -11.47 7.27
CA SER A 20 4.26 -11.21 6.35
C SER A 20 4.40 -12.25 5.25
N ARG A 21 4.12 -13.52 5.58
CA ARG A 21 4.11 -14.61 4.61
C ARG A 21 2.88 -14.53 3.72
N ALA A 22 1.71 -14.23 4.27
CA ALA A 22 0.44 -14.18 3.55
C ALA A 22 0.47 -13.16 2.40
N TYR A 23 0.83 -11.89 2.68
CA TYR A 23 0.84 -10.88 1.60
C TYR A 23 1.97 -11.12 0.58
N ARG A 24 3.11 -11.72 0.99
CA ARG A 24 4.23 -12.01 0.07
C ARG A 24 3.97 -13.16 -0.90
N GLN A 25 2.92 -13.95 -0.67
CA GLN A 25 2.51 -15.00 -1.61
C GLN A 25 1.52 -14.47 -2.66
N LEU A 26 1.03 -13.23 -2.53
CA LEU A 26 0.04 -12.69 -3.47
C LEU A 26 0.59 -12.54 -4.89
N HIS A 27 1.90 -12.34 -5.06
CA HIS A 27 2.52 -12.33 -6.39
C HIS A 27 2.35 -13.66 -7.14
N GLU A 28 2.43 -14.80 -6.45
CA GLU A 28 2.24 -16.14 -7.00
C GLU A 28 0.76 -16.40 -7.32
N THR A 29 -0.14 -16.06 -6.39
CA THR A 29 -1.56 -16.43 -6.52
C THR A 29 -2.36 -15.49 -7.42
N LEU A 30 -2.02 -14.20 -7.45
CA LEU A 30 -2.67 -13.23 -8.33
C LEU A 30 -1.95 -13.11 -9.68
N GLY A 31 -0.64 -13.26 -9.68
CA GLY A 31 0.19 -12.98 -10.85
C GLY A 31 0.34 -11.48 -11.13
N LYS A 32 1.35 -11.16 -11.93
CA LYS A 32 1.73 -9.79 -12.26
C LYS A 32 0.61 -9.00 -12.93
N ASP A 33 -0.03 -9.58 -13.94
CA ASP A 33 -1.04 -8.88 -14.75
C ASP A 33 -2.26 -8.49 -13.92
N LYS A 34 -2.69 -9.35 -12.98
CA LYS A 34 -3.79 -9.03 -12.06
C LYS A 34 -3.40 -7.92 -11.08
N ILE A 35 -2.21 -7.98 -10.48
CA ILE A 35 -1.71 -6.92 -9.59
C ILE A 35 -1.66 -5.58 -10.33
N GLN A 36 -1.11 -5.57 -11.55
CA GLN A 36 -1.06 -4.37 -12.39
C GLN A 36 -2.46 -3.85 -12.73
N ALA A 37 -3.41 -4.73 -13.08
CA ALA A 37 -4.78 -4.33 -13.39
C ALA A 37 -5.51 -3.75 -12.17
N VAL A 38 -5.35 -4.35 -10.99
CA VAL A 38 -5.93 -3.83 -9.74
C VAL A 38 -5.35 -2.45 -9.42
N VAL A 39 -4.03 -2.29 -9.50
CA VAL A 39 -3.39 -0.99 -9.26
C VAL A 39 -3.83 0.05 -10.30
N ALA A 40 -3.85 -0.32 -11.58
CA ALA A 40 -4.27 0.58 -12.65
C ALA A 40 -5.71 1.11 -12.43
N GLY A 41 -6.65 0.20 -12.13
CA GLY A 41 -8.04 0.56 -11.86
C GLY A 41 -8.19 1.45 -10.62
N PHE A 42 -7.41 1.19 -9.57
CA PHE A 42 -7.41 2.05 -8.38
C PHE A 42 -6.96 3.49 -8.69
N TYR A 43 -5.91 3.64 -9.51
CA TYR A 43 -5.44 4.98 -9.90
C TYR A 43 -6.38 5.67 -10.89
N ASP A 44 -7.20 4.94 -11.64
CA ASP A 44 -8.31 5.53 -12.41
C ASP A 44 -9.37 6.14 -11.49
N LEU A 45 -9.67 5.51 -10.35
CA LEU A 45 -10.58 6.06 -9.35
C LEU A 45 -9.99 7.31 -8.66
N ILE A 46 -8.71 7.27 -8.28
CA ILE A 46 -8.00 8.40 -7.66
C ILE A 46 -8.09 9.66 -8.52
N LYS A 47 -7.96 9.52 -9.85
CA LYS A 47 -7.97 10.65 -10.78
C LYS A 47 -9.21 11.54 -10.65
N GLY A 48 -10.36 10.96 -10.32
CA GLY A 48 -11.62 11.68 -10.10
C GLY A 48 -11.97 11.94 -8.64
N HIS A 49 -11.17 11.46 -7.68
CA HIS A 49 -11.50 11.56 -6.26
C HIS A 49 -11.40 13.02 -5.77
N PRO A 50 -12.40 13.56 -5.06
CA PRO A 50 -12.47 14.99 -4.73
C PRO A 50 -11.30 15.49 -3.86
N THR A 51 -10.79 14.65 -2.95
CA THR A 51 -9.71 15.01 -2.01
C THR A 51 -8.35 14.48 -2.44
N LEU A 52 -8.29 13.34 -3.13
CA LEU A 52 -7.03 12.69 -3.52
C LEU A 52 -6.57 13.14 -4.91
N GLY A 53 -7.51 13.28 -5.86
CA GLY A 53 -7.23 13.65 -7.24
C GLY A 53 -6.40 14.92 -7.42
N PRO A 54 -6.61 16.00 -6.63
CA PRO A 54 -5.79 17.21 -6.70
C PRO A 54 -4.28 16.98 -6.54
N TYR A 55 -3.84 15.95 -5.80
CA TYR A 55 -2.41 15.64 -5.62
C TYR A 55 -1.79 14.93 -6.83
N PHE A 56 -2.60 14.57 -7.82
CA PHE A 56 -2.19 13.93 -9.07
C PHE A 56 -2.44 14.83 -10.30
N SER A 57 -2.78 16.11 -10.09
CA SER A 57 -3.11 17.06 -11.17
C SER A 57 -1.97 17.27 -12.18
N GLU A 58 -0.72 17.17 -11.71
CA GLU A 58 0.49 17.36 -12.52
C GLU A 58 0.95 16.08 -13.25
N VAL A 59 0.24 14.96 -13.10
CA VAL A 59 0.57 13.70 -13.78
C VAL A 59 0.26 13.81 -15.26
N LYS A 60 1.31 13.80 -16.08
CA LYS A 60 1.21 13.87 -17.56
C LYS A 60 1.03 12.49 -18.20
N ASP A 61 1.75 11.50 -17.68
CA ASP A 61 1.74 10.13 -18.18
C ASP A 61 1.17 9.20 -17.10
N TRP A 62 -0.14 8.94 -17.22
CA TRP A 62 -0.85 8.07 -16.28
C TRP A 62 -0.49 6.60 -16.46
N ASP A 63 -0.14 6.17 -17.67
CA ASP A 63 0.20 4.78 -17.95
C ASP A 63 1.54 4.43 -17.31
N GLU A 64 2.54 5.33 -17.41
CA GLU A 64 3.83 5.15 -16.74
C GLU A 64 3.69 5.24 -15.21
N LEU A 65 2.86 6.17 -14.68
CA LEU A 65 2.59 6.22 -13.23
C LEU A 65 2.04 4.88 -12.73
N LYS A 66 1.00 4.35 -13.41
CA LYS A 66 0.37 3.08 -13.06
C LYS A 66 1.34 1.91 -13.19
N ALA A 67 2.16 1.88 -14.24
CA ALA A 67 3.16 0.84 -14.44
C ALA A 67 4.23 0.86 -13.32
N ARG A 68 4.68 2.06 -12.93
CA ARG A 68 5.67 2.24 -11.86
C ARG A 68 5.12 1.83 -10.50
N ILE A 69 3.88 2.20 -10.17
CA ILE A 69 3.25 1.84 -8.88
C ILE A 69 2.80 0.37 -8.88
N GLY A 70 2.40 -0.17 -10.03
CA GLY A 70 2.13 -1.59 -10.19
C GLY A 70 3.37 -2.44 -9.93
N HIS A 71 4.54 -1.99 -10.42
CA HIS A 71 5.81 -2.66 -10.13
C HIS A 71 6.22 -2.55 -8.66
N PHE A 72 5.95 -1.41 -8.01
CA PHE A 72 6.14 -1.28 -6.57
C PHE A 72 5.35 -2.34 -5.80
N TRP A 73 4.04 -2.46 -6.07
CA TRP A 73 3.21 -3.46 -5.41
C TRP A 73 3.61 -4.88 -5.77
N TRP A 74 3.99 -5.16 -7.01
CA TRP A 74 4.52 -6.46 -7.40
C TRP A 74 5.70 -6.88 -6.52
N ILE A 75 6.69 -6.01 -6.33
CA ILE A 75 7.84 -6.31 -5.46
C ILE A 75 7.42 -6.44 -4.00
N ASP A 76 6.60 -5.51 -3.50
CA ASP A 76 6.19 -5.50 -2.09
C ASP A 76 5.38 -6.76 -1.72
N LEU A 77 4.62 -7.29 -2.68
CA LEU A 77 3.86 -8.54 -2.58
C LEU A 77 4.68 -9.81 -2.90
N GLY A 78 6.00 -9.71 -2.98
CA GLY A 78 6.92 -10.85 -3.10
C GLY A 78 7.47 -11.12 -4.50
N GLY A 79 7.07 -10.34 -5.49
CA GLY A 79 7.46 -10.48 -6.89
C GLY A 79 8.91 -10.15 -7.21
N GLU A 80 9.46 -10.82 -8.21
CA GLU A 80 10.82 -10.56 -8.71
C GLU A 80 10.90 -9.23 -9.46
N ARG A 81 11.97 -8.47 -9.21
CA ARG A 81 12.20 -7.19 -9.87
C ARG A 81 12.27 -7.34 -11.39
N TYR A 82 11.47 -6.54 -12.11
CA TYR A 82 11.52 -6.47 -13.58
C TYR A 82 11.74 -5.04 -14.12
N ARG A 83 11.85 -4.03 -13.24
CA ARG A 83 12.28 -2.66 -13.58
C ARG A 83 13.35 -2.17 -12.61
N GLU A 84 14.13 -1.18 -13.05
CA GLU A 84 15.25 -0.64 -12.26
C GLU A 84 14.85 0.46 -11.26
N ASP A 85 13.58 0.86 -11.26
CA ASP A 85 13.05 1.90 -10.38
C ASP A 85 13.36 1.63 -8.89
N ILE A 86 13.75 2.69 -8.18
CA ILE A 86 13.91 2.71 -6.73
C ILE A 86 12.66 3.33 -6.11
N TYR A 87 12.14 2.67 -5.08
CA TYR A 87 10.90 3.04 -4.40
C TYR A 87 11.19 3.53 -2.99
N ASN A 88 10.65 4.69 -2.66
CA ASN A 88 10.64 5.21 -1.31
C ASN A 88 9.30 5.91 -1.05
N PRO A 89 8.28 5.15 -0.59
CA PRO A 89 6.96 5.70 -0.29
C PRO A 89 7.04 6.90 0.68
N HIS A 90 7.81 6.80 1.76
CA HIS A 90 7.98 7.89 2.73
C HIS A 90 8.47 9.18 2.08
N ALA A 91 9.54 9.10 1.27
CA ALA A 91 10.11 10.28 0.62
C ALA A 91 9.13 10.95 -0.35
N VAL A 92 8.38 10.19 -1.14
CA VAL A 92 7.44 10.79 -2.11
C VAL A 92 6.25 11.45 -1.41
N HIS A 93 5.68 10.84 -0.37
CA HIS A 93 4.56 11.44 0.36
C HIS A 93 5.00 12.71 1.11
N ARG A 94 6.22 12.73 1.68
CA ARG A 94 6.80 13.96 2.26
C ARG A 94 7.02 15.05 1.22
N TYR A 95 7.60 14.71 0.07
CA TYR A 95 7.85 15.66 -1.01
C TYR A 95 6.56 16.32 -1.52
N LEU A 96 5.47 15.55 -1.62
CA LEU A 96 4.16 16.04 -2.02
C LEU A 96 3.39 16.76 -0.89
N ASN A 97 3.96 16.82 0.31
CA ASN A 97 3.34 17.38 1.51
C ASN A 97 1.90 16.87 1.72
N ILE A 98 1.72 15.55 1.63
CA ILE A 98 0.41 14.91 1.81
C ILE A 98 -0.08 15.16 3.25
N PRO A 99 -1.28 15.72 3.44
CA PRO A 99 -1.90 15.79 4.76
C PRO A 99 -2.11 14.37 5.33
N PRO A 100 -1.73 14.12 6.59
CA PRO A 100 -1.88 12.79 7.22
C PRO A 100 -3.30 12.23 7.16
N ASP A 101 -4.32 13.10 7.19
CA ASP A 101 -5.74 12.71 7.15
C ASP A 101 -6.15 12.14 5.78
N LEU A 102 -5.47 12.49 4.68
CA LEU A 102 -5.77 11.91 3.36
C LEU A 102 -5.35 10.45 3.23
N ILE A 103 -4.56 9.94 4.18
CA ILE A 103 -4.25 8.51 4.24
C ILE A 103 -5.53 7.69 4.53
N ASP A 104 -6.48 8.25 5.27
CA ASP A 104 -7.76 7.57 5.56
C ASP A 104 -8.62 7.47 4.30
N ASP A 105 -8.75 8.56 3.55
CA ASP A 105 -9.45 8.59 2.26
C ASP A 105 -8.85 7.56 1.28
N TRP A 106 -7.51 7.48 1.24
CA TRP A 106 -6.80 6.52 0.40
C TRP A 106 -7.10 5.07 0.80
N LEU A 107 -7.07 4.75 2.11
CA LEU A 107 -7.36 3.41 2.61
C LEU A 107 -8.82 3.00 2.40
N VAL A 108 -9.77 3.92 2.58
CA VAL A 108 -11.19 3.69 2.29
C VAL A 108 -11.39 3.35 0.82
N LEU A 109 -10.86 4.18 -0.09
CA LEU A 109 -10.98 3.94 -1.53
C LEU A 109 -10.28 2.62 -1.94
N PHE A 110 -9.07 2.38 -1.45
CA PHE A 110 -8.30 1.18 -1.80
C PHE A 110 -8.95 -0.10 -1.30
N SER A 111 -9.47 -0.10 -0.06
CA SER A 111 -10.16 -1.26 0.50
C SER A 111 -11.40 -1.63 -0.32
N GLY A 112 -12.27 -0.65 -0.64
CA GLY A 112 -13.44 -0.88 -1.49
C GLY A 112 -13.05 -1.47 -2.85
N HIS A 113 -12.02 -0.89 -3.48
CA HIS A 113 -11.51 -1.36 -4.76
C HIS A 113 -10.96 -2.80 -4.69
N LEU A 114 -10.22 -3.16 -3.64
CA LEU A 114 -9.71 -4.52 -3.46
C LEU A 114 -10.84 -5.54 -3.34
N TYR A 115 -11.85 -5.28 -2.50
CA TYR A 115 -12.97 -6.21 -2.30
C TYR A 115 -13.86 -6.37 -3.54
N GLU A 116 -13.92 -5.36 -4.41
CA GLU A 116 -14.64 -5.46 -5.68
C GLU A 116 -13.90 -6.35 -6.70
N HIS A 117 -12.56 -6.36 -6.67
CA HIS A 117 -11.75 -6.95 -7.74
C HIS A 117 -11.05 -8.26 -7.37
N LEU A 118 -11.01 -8.61 -6.08
CA LEU A 118 -10.29 -9.77 -5.56
C LEU A 118 -11.17 -10.65 -4.66
N PRO A 119 -10.89 -11.96 -4.58
CA PRO A 119 -11.45 -12.80 -3.53
C PRO A 119 -11.11 -12.23 -2.15
N LYS A 120 -12.03 -12.38 -1.20
CA LYS A 120 -11.93 -11.79 0.15
C LYS A 120 -10.56 -12.01 0.80
N ASP A 121 -10.05 -13.24 0.80
CA ASP A 121 -8.78 -13.58 1.46
C ASP A 121 -7.56 -12.84 0.83
N HIS A 122 -7.60 -12.61 -0.48
CA HIS A 122 -6.56 -11.83 -1.18
C HIS A 122 -6.69 -10.34 -0.87
N ALA A 123 -7.92 -9.82 -0.85
CA ALA A 123 -8.20 -8.44 -0.49
C ALA A 123 -7.78 -8.14 0.96
N ASP A 124 -8.13 -9.02 1.91
CA ASP A 124 -7.75 -8.92 3.32
C ASP A 124 -6.22 -8.86 3.48
N SER A 125 -5.51 -9.79 2.82
CA SER A 125 -4.04 -9.89 2.93
C SER A 125 -3.32 -8.67 2.35
N TRP A 126 -3.77 -8.18 1.20
CA TRP A 126 -3.20 -6.98 0.59
C TRP A 126 -3.54 -5.73 1.41
N LEU A 127 -4.78 -5.61 1.87
CA LEU A 127 -5.20 -4.48 2.69
C LEU A 127 -4.44 -4.43 4.01
N ALA A 128 -4.22 -5.57 4.69
CA ALA A 128 -3.42 -5.62 5.91
C ALA A 128 -2.00 -5.08 5.68
N ARG A 129 -1.37 -5.42 4.55
CA ARG A 129 -0.07 -4.87 4.18
C ARG A 129 -0.10 -3.37 3.91
N ALA A 130 -1.10 -2.91 3.15
CA ALA A 130 -1.27 -1.49 2.83
C ALA A 130 -1.51 -0.64 4.08
N THR A 131 -2.33 -1.12 5.02
CA THR A 131 -2.60 -0.45 6.29
C THR A 131 -1.35 -0.29 7.14
N LYS A 132 -0.52 -1.34 7.29
CA LYS A 132 0.77 -1.23 8.00
C LYS A 132 1.70 -0.19 7.38
N MET A 133 1.77 -0.15 6.05
CA MET A 133 2.58 0.85 5.35
C MET A 133 2.02 2.27 5.54
N ALA A 134 0.71 2.43 5.47
CA ALA A 134 0.01 3.68 5.68
C ALA A 134 0.22 4.24 7.10
N GLU A 135 0.23 3.39 8.13
CA GLU A 135 0.55 3.78 9.51
C GLU A 135 1.97 4.37 9.63
N TRP A 136 2.96 3.75 9.00
CA TRP A 136 4.33 4.26 9.01
C TRP A 136 4.45 5.57 8.24
N ILE A 137 3.80 5.68 7.07
CA ILE A 137 3.79 6.93 6.28
C ILE A 137 3.11 8.05 7.07
N ARG A 138 1.96 7.78 7.70
CA ARG A 138 1.25 8.76 8.53
C ARG A 138 2.13 9.28 9.66
N THR A 139 2.80 8.38 10.37
CA THR A 139 3.73 8.73 11.46
C THR A 139 4.88 9.62 10.97
N ASP A 140 5.48 9.27 9.83
CA ASP A 140 6.57 10.04 9.21
C ASP A 140 6.09 11.45 8.79
N LEU A 141 4.91 11.56 8.18
CA LEU A 141 4.33 12.84 7.77
C LEU A 141 4.06 13.77 8.95
N GLN A 142 3.46 13.24 10.03
CA GLN A 142 3.18 14.00 11.26
C GLN A 142 4.48 14.58 11.87
N GLN A 143 5.52 13.75 12.01
CA GLN A 143 6.81 14.17 12.58
C GLN A 143 7.55 15.18 11.70
N HIS A 144 7.34 15.13 10.38
CA HIS A 144 7.97 16.04 9.44
C HIS A 144 7.26 17.40 9.34
N GLN A 145 5.96 17.46 9.58
CA GLN A 145 5.17 18.70 9.54
C GLN A 145 5.24 19.50 10.86
N GLU A 146 5.64 18.88 11.96
CA GLU A 146 5.89 19.54 13.26
C GLU A 146 7.22 20.34 13.31
N LYS A 147 8.04 20.28 12.27
CA LYS A 147 9.37 20.92 12.19
C LYS A 147 9.37 22.13 11.27
#